data_AF-A0A0T2KXS4-F1
#
_entry.id   AF-A0A0T2KXS4-F1
#
_cell.length_a   1.000
_cell.length_b   1.000
_cell.length_c   1.000
_cell.angle_alpha   90.00
_cell.angle_beta   90.00
_cell.angle_gamma   90.00
#
_symmetry.space_group_name_H-M   'P 1'
#
loop_
_entity.id
_entity.type
_entity.pdbx_description
1 polymer ?
#
loop_
_entity_poly.entity_id
_entity_poly.type
_entity_poly.pdbx_seq_one_letter_code
_entity_poly.pdbx_strand_id
1 'polypeptide(L)'
;MGSMYYGGMETVIHIEDRALAHLKVVIATKLRRGESFTLSWRHPDDEPRGRSTVCLHPSIPLRFVFDDPERPALSRQWIDELAASANSSGGILLVDEHVHTGPVAISPETAPEGAPDGSPTSFSG
;
A
#
# COMPACT_ATOMS: atom_id res chain seq x y z
N MET A 1 7.42 -7.63 -8.87
CA MET A 1 7.54 -6.89 -7.59
C MET A 1 6.21 -6.23 -7.32
N GLY A 2 5.45 -6.74 -6.36
CA GLY A 2 4.15 -6.18 -6.06
C GLY A 2 4.25 -4.82 -5.36
N SER A 3 3.15 -4.08 -5.34
CA SER A 3 3.05 -2.75 -4.72
C SER A 3 1.90 -2.72 -3.72
N MET A 4 2.16 -2.22 -2.52
CA MET A 4 1.17 -1.96 -1.48
C MET A 4 0.93 -0.47 -1.33
N TYR A 5 -0.35 -0.07 -1.40
CA TYR A 5 -0.81 1.30 -1.21
C TYR A 5 -1.71 1.34 0.01
N TYR A 6 -1.45 2.28 0.92
CA TYR A 6 -2.23 2.44 2.13
C TYR A 6 -2.67 3.89 2.30
N GLY A 7 -3.98 4.10 2.38
CA GLY A 7 -4.59 5.43 2.48
C GLY A 7 -4.19 6.33 1.31
N GLY A 8 -4.01 7.62 1.62
CA GLY A 8 -3.48 8.62 0.69
C GLY A 8 -1.97 8.84 0.83
N MET A 9 -1.22 7.82 1.26
CA MET A 9 0.23 7.96 1.41
C MET A 9 0.90 8.23 0.05
N GLU A 10 1.83 9.19 0.04
CA GLU A 10 2.67 9.54 -1.12
C GLU A 10 3.78 8.52 -1.41
N THR A 11 3.87 7.45 -0.62
CA THR A 11 4.93 6.44 -0.73
C THR A 11 4.32 5.06 -0.98
N VAL A 12 4.78 4.40 -2.04
CA VAL A 12 4.44 3.02 -2.37
C VAL A 12 5.48 2.13 -1.73
N ILE A 13 4.99 1.05 -1.13
CA ILE A 13 5.83 0.03 -0.55
C ILE A 13 5.91 -1.08 -1.59
N HIS A 14 7.05 -1.24 -2.27
CA HIS A 14 7.25 -2.38 -3.16
C HIS A 14 7.72 -3.58 -2.36
N ILE A 15 7.08 -4.72 -2.60
CA ILE A 15 7.32 -5.96 -1.88
C ILE A 15 7.37 -7.07 -2.91
N GLU A 16 8.27 -8.04 -2.73
CA GLU A 16 8.30 -9.24 -3.58
C GLU A 16 6.90 -9.86 -3.66
N ASP A 17 6.43 -10.24 -4.86
CA ASP A 17 5.06 -10.72 -5.07
C ASP A 17 4.71 -11.89 -4.15
N ARG A 18 5.67 -12.79 -3.90
CA ARG A 18 5.52 -13.89 -2.96
C ARG A 18 5.29 -13.35 -1.54
N ALA A 19 6.16 -12.51 -1.02
CA ALA A 19 5.99 -11.93 0.32
C ALA A 19 4.68 -11.13 0.43
N LEU A 20 4.33 -10.33 -0.59
CA LEU A 20 3.10 -9.56 -0.67
C LEU A 20 1.86 -10.46 -0.64
N ALA A 21 1.92 -11.64 -1.28
CA ALA A 21 0.81 -12.59 -1.27
C ALA A 21 0.53 -13.15 0.12
N HIS A 22 1.58 -13.47 0.89
CA HIS A 22 1.45 -13.92 2.28
C HIS A 22 0.93 -12.79 3.18
N LEU A 23 1.51 -11.59 3.05
CA LEU A 23 1.08 -10.39 3.78
C LEU A 23 -0.38 -10.06 3.52
N LYS A 24 -0.83 -10.11 2.27
CA LYS A 24 -2.24 -9.87 1.90
C LYS A 24 -3.18 -10.78 2.68
N VAL A 25 -2.85 -12.05 2.85
CA VAL A 25 -3.69 -13.01 3.59
C VAL A 25 -3.79 -12.60 5.07
N VAL A 26 -2.65 -12.29 5.70
CA VAL A 26 -2.61 -11.90 7.12
C VAL A 26 -3.32 -10.57 7.35
N ILE A 27 -3.00 -9.55 6.56
CA ILE A 27 -3.62 -8.22 6.66
C ILE A 27 -5.13 -8.32 6.47
N ALA A 28 -5.59 -8.97 5.39
CA ALA A 28 -7.02 -9.09 5.12
C ALA A 28 -7.76 -9.84 6.24
N THR A 29 -7.11 -10.82 6.87
CA THR A 29 -7.69 -11.56 7.99
C THR A 29 -7.83 -10.71 9.24
N LYS A 30 -6.79 -9.96 9.62
CA LYS A 30 -6.83 -9.08 10.79
C LYS A 30 -7.79 -7.91 10.62
N LEU A 31 -7.74 -7.22 9.48
CA LEU A 31 -8.61 -6.08 9.22
C LEU A 31 -10.10 -6.48 9.17
N ARG A 32 -10.45 -7.66 8.64
CA ARG A 32 -11.82 -8.20 8.70
C ARG A 32 -12.32 -8.42 10.13
N ARG A 33 -11.42 -8.66 11.09
CA ARG A 33 -11.75 -8.81 12.52
C ARG A 33 -11.76 -7.48 13.27
N GLY A 34 -11.52 -6.37 12.58
CA GLY A 34 -11.37 -5.05 13.21
C GLY A 34 -10.05 -4.88 13.94
N GLU A 35 -9.07 -5.78 13.73
CA GLU A 35 -7.79 -5.74 14.41
C GLU A 35 -6.82 -4.82 13.67
N SER A 36 -6.43 -3.72 14.32
CA SER A 36 -5.38 -2.84 13.82
C SER A 36 -4.01 -3.32 14.30
N PHE A 37 -2.98 -3.16 13.46
CA PHE A 37 -1.62 -3.58 13.79
C PHE A 37 -0.59 -2.81 12.99
N THR A 38 0.67 -2.89 13.42
CA THR A 38 1.78 -2.21 12.76
C THR A 38 2.50 -3.11 11.75
N LEU A 39 2.90 -2.52 10.64
CA LEU A 39 3.81 -3.09 9.66
C LEU A 39 5.04 -2.19 9.58
N SER A 40 6.22 -2.77 9.78
CA SER A 40 7.50 -2.07 9.69
C SER A 40 8.40 -2.72 8.66
N TRP A 41 9.23 -1.93 7.99
CA TRP A 41 10.24 -2.42 7.07
C TRP A 41 11.48 -1.53 7.14
N ARG A 42 12.65 -2.13 6.92
CA ARG A 42 13.89 -1.36 6.76
C ARG A 42 13.90 -0.73 5.37
N HIS A 43 14.46 0.47 5.29
CA HIS A 43 14.72 1.06 4.00
C HIS A 43 15.81 0.25 3.29
N PRO A 44 15.62 -0.05 2.00
CA PRO A 44 16.64 -0.72 1.21
C PRO A 44 17.91 0.13 1.08
N ASP A 45 19.02 -0.50 0.66
CA ASP A 45 20.34 0.13 0.59
C ASP A 45 20.42 1.32 -0.40
N ASP A 46 19.48 1.44 -1.33
CA ASP A 46 19.34 2.53 -2.29
C ASP A 46 18.58 3.76 -1.73
N GLU A 47 18.04 3.66 -0.52
CA GLU A 47 17.37 4.75 0.20
C GLU A 47 18.18 5.24 1.43
N PRO A 48 17.90 6.45 1.97
CA PRO A 48 18.49 6.88 3.22
C PRO A 48 18.23 5.86 4.34
N ARG A 49 19.32 5.38 4.95
CA ARG A 49 19.28 4.37 6.03
C ARG A 49 18.21 4.72 7.05
N GLY A 50 17.26 3.80 7.24
CA GLY A 50 16.13 4.04 8.11
C GLY A 50 15.21 2.83 8.24
N ARG A 51 14.10 3.05 8.94
CA ARG A 51 12.99 2.12 9.06
C ARG A 51 11.71 2.93 8.98
N SER A 52 10.77 2.43 8.19
CA SER A 52 9.42 2.95 8.15
C SER A 52 8.47 2.03 8.88
N THR A 53 7.44 2.62 9.49
CA THR A 53 6.38 1.89 10.19
C THR A 53 5.03 2.52 9.83
N VAL A 54 4.06 1.69 9.48
CA VAL A 54 2.68 2.10 9.23
C VAL A 54 1.72 1.34 10.16
N CYS A 55 0.72 2.04 10.68
CA CYS A 55 -0.40 1.44 11.40
C CYS A 55 -1.52 1.11 10.42
N LEU A 56 -1.80 -0.17 10.22
CA LEU A 56 -2.89 -0.67 9.38
C LEU A 56 -4.20 -0.70 10.18
N HIS A 57 -5.24 -0.06 9.64
CA HIS A 57 -6.56 0.10 10.27
C HIS A 57 -7.68 -0.21 9.27
N PRO A 58 -8.77 -0.88 9.69
CA PRO A 58 -9.84 -1.34 8.78
C PRO A 58 -10.59 -0.22 8.05
N SER A 59 -10.58 1.00 8.59
CA SER A 59 -11.23 2.17 7.99
C SER A 59 -10.40 2.88 6.92
N ILE A 60 -9.15 2.47 6.69
CA ILE A 60 -8.26 3.10 5.71
C ILE A 60 -8.16 2.20 4.47
N PRO A 61 -8.38 2.74 3.25
CA PRO A 61 -8.24 1.97 2.03
C PRO A 61 -6.86 1.33 1.90
N LEU A 62 -6.84 0.06 1.50
CA LEU A 62 -5.63 -0.71 1.27
C LEU A 62 -5.73 -1.41 -0.07
N ARG A 63 -4.72 -1.24 -0.93
CA ARG A 63 -4.66 -1.85 -2.25
C ARG A 63 -3.36 -2.62 -2.42
N PHE A 64 -3.48 -3.81 -2.99
CA PHE A 64 -2.37 -4.67 -3.37
C PHE A 64 -2.37 -4.80 -4.90
N VAL A 65 -1.23 -4.54 -5.52
CA VAL A 65 -0.99 -4.78 -6.94
C VAL A 65 0.13 -5.80 -7.05
N PHE A 66 -0.05 -6.80 -7.90
CA PHE A 66 0.95 -7.80 -8.21
C PHE A 66 1.37 -7.58 -9.65
N ASP A 67 2.67 -7.68 -9.93
CA ASP A 67 3.17 -7.54 -11.31
C ASP A 67 2.87 -8.81 -12.12
N ASP A 68 2.96 -9.97 -11.47
CA ASP A 68 2.61 -11.24 -12.05
C ASP A 68 1.09 -11.50 -11.88
N PRO A 69 0.35 -11.77 -12.97
CA PRO A 69 -1.06 -12.17 -12.87
C PRO A 69 -1.25 -13.55 -12.23
N GLU A 70 -0.23 -14.41 -12.25
CA GLU A 70 -0.26 -15.73 -11.62
C GLU A 70 -0.10 -15.61 -10.10
N ARG A 71 -0.89 -16.40 -9.35
CA ARG A 71 -0.85 -16.35 -7.89
C ARG A 71 0.38 -17.09 -7.37
N PRO A 72 1.26 -16.45 -6.58
CA PRO A 72 2.38 -17.14 -5.96
C PRO A 72 1.90 -18.27 -5.04
N ALA A 73 2.69 -19.34 -4.96
CA ALA A 73 2.43 -20.44 -4.03
C ALA A 73 2.50 -19.94 -2.58
N LEU A 74 1.40 -20.17 -1.84
CA LEU A 74 1.27 -19.77 -0.44
C LEU A 74 1.81 -20.87 0.48
N SER A 75 2.68 -20.48 1.41
CA SER A 75 3.14 -21.30 2.52
C SER A 75 2.29 -21.03 3.75
N ARG A 76 1.60 -22.07 4.23
CA ARG A 76 0.79 -21.97 5.45
C ARG A 76 1.65 -21.64 6.67
N GLN A 77 2.80 -22.29 6.79
CA GLN A 77 3.74 -22.02 7.88
C GLN A 77 4.12 -20.55 7.94
N TRP A 78 4.43 -19.94 6.79
CA TRP A 78 4.85 -18.55 6.74
C TRP A 78 3.70 -17.58 7.05
N ILE A 79 2.47 -17.89 6.61
CA ILE A 79 1.28 -17.14 7.01
C ILE A 79 1.09 -17.20 8.53
N ASP A 80 1.28 -18.37 9.14
CA ASP A 80 1.13 -18.54 10.60
C ASP A 80 2.21 -17.75 11.36
N GLU A 81 3.47 -17.76 10.89
CA GLU A 81 4.56 -16.95 11.44
C GLU A 81 4.29 -15.45 11.34
N LEU A 82 3.84 -14.96 10.17
CA LEU A 82 3.46 -13.56 9.98
C LEU A 82 2.26 -13.17 10.84
N ALA A 83 1.27 -14.03 10.98
CA ALA A 83 0.11 -13.81 11.82
C ALA A 83 0.49 -13.74 13.31
N ALA A 84 1.42 -14.61 13.75
CA ALA A 84 1.98 -14.55 15.10
C ALA A 84 2.73 -13.22 15.33
N SER A 85 3.56 -12.78 14.38
CA SER A 85 4.25 -11.49 14.44
C SER A 85 3.27 -10.33 14.54
N ALA A 86 2.20 -10.35 13.75
CA ALA A 86 1.17 -9.31 13.72
C ALA A 86 0.34 -9.22 15.03
N ASN A 87 0.37 -10.26 15.86
CA ASN A 87 -0.26 -10.28 17.18
C ASN A 87 0.71 -9.85 18.29
N SER A 88 2.00 -9.68 17.97
CA SER A 88 2.99 -9.17 18.91
C SER A 88 2.93 -7.64 19.02
N SER A 89 3.46 -7.09 20.10
CA SER A 89 3.57 -5.63 20.30
C SER A 89 4.46 -4.93 19.26
N GLY A 90 5.34 -5.67 18.57
CA GLY A 90 6.24 -5.15 17.53
C GLY A 90 5.61 -5.08 16.13
N GLY A 91 4.47 -5.73 15.91
CA GLY A 91 3.87 -5.87 14.58
C GLY A 91 4.64 -6.80 13.64
N ILE A 92 4.38 -6.68 12.34
CA ILE A 92 5.15 -7.40 11.31
C ILE A 92 6.41 -6.59 10.98
N LEU A 93 7.58 -7.23 10.97
CA LEU A 93 8.81 -6.67 10.43
C LEU A 93 9.15 -7.39 9.12
N LEU A 94 9.11 -6.64 8.01
CA LEU A 94 9.65 -7.10 6.74
C LEU A 94 11.18 -6.91 6.73
N VAL A 95 11.88 -7.96 6.31
CA VAL A 95 13.32 -7.94 6.09
C VAL A 95 13.63 -7.57 4.63
N ASP A 96 14.82 -7.01 4.44
CA ASP A 96 15.29 -6.35 3.21
C ASP A 96 15.16 -7.21 1.94
N GLU A 97 15.33 -8.52 2.07
CA GLU A 97 15.15 -9.48 0.96
C GLU A 97 13.75 -9.46 0.33
N HIS A 98 12.77 -8.82 0.97
CA HIS A 98 11.39 -8.76 0.49
C HIS A 98 10.88 -7.35 0.14
N VAL A 99 11.64 -6.26 0.36
CA VAL A 99 11.11 -4.88 0.24
C VAL A 99 12.03 -3.99 -0.56
N HIS A 100 11.49 -3.26 -1.54
CA HIS A 100 12.15 -2.14 -2.20
C HIS A 100 11.18 -0.95 -2.10
N THR A 101 11.59 0.21 -1.64
CA THR A 101 10.68 1.38 -1.56
C THR A 101 11.04 2.36 -2.67
N GLY A 102 10.06 3.12 -3.16
CA GLY A 102 10.25 4.07 -4.24
C GLY A 102 9.26 5.22 -4.13
N PRO A 103 9.62 6.43 -4.62
CA PRO A 103 8.73 7.58 -4.58
C PRO A 103 7.54 7.40 -5.53
N VAL A 104 6.33 7.75 -5.07
CA VAL A 104 5.13 7.73 -5.92
C VAL A 104 5.07 9.01 -6.72
N ALA A 105 5.05 8.89 -8.05
CA ALA A 105 4.55 9.97 -8.89
C ALA A 105 3.03 10.05 -8.72
N ILE A 106 2.58 10.83 -7.75
CA ILE A 106 1.19 11.30 -7.69
C ILE A 106 0.96 12.14 -8.94
N SER A 107 0.30 11.58 -9.95
CA SER A 107 -0.28 12.40 -11.01
C SER A 107 -1.39 13.21 -10.37
N PRO A 108 -1.34 14.55 -10.40
CA PRO A 108 -2.46 15.34 -9.94
C PRO A 108 -3.66 14.93 -10.80
N GLU A 109 -4.69 14.44 -10.13
CA GLU A 109 -5.98 14.14 -10.72
C GLU A 109 -6.45 15.39 -11.49
N THR A 110 -6.53 15.24 -12.81
CA THR A 110 -7.08 16.24 -13.72
C THR A 110 -8.49 16.58 -13.25
N ALA A 111 -8.65 17.75 -12.64
CA ALA A 111 -9.95 18.34 -12.42
C ALA A 111 -10.70 18.38 -13.77
N PRO A 112 -11.97 17.94 -13.85
CA PRO A 112 -12.65 17.89 -15.12
C PRO A 112 -12.85 19.30 -15.67
N GLU A 113 -12.41 19.43 -16.91
CA GLU A 113 -12.57 20.51 -17.85
C GLU A 113 -14.05 20.92 -18.05
N GLY A 114 -14.29 22.22 -18.24
CA GLY A 114 -15.39 22.70 -19.06
C GLY A 114 -16.69 23.08 -18.34
N ALA A 115 -16.82 24.37 -18.03
CA ALA A 115 -18.10 25.05 -18.18
C ALA A 115 -17.90 26.29 -19.07
N PRO A 116 -18.14 26.19 -20.39
CA PRO A 116 -18.42 27.35 -21.22
C PRO A 116 -19.94 27.48 -21.36
N ASP A 117 -20.55 28.43 -20.65
CA ASP A 117 -21.93 28.84 -20.92
C ASP A 117 -22.18 30.19 -20.22
N GLY A 118 -22.51 31.30 -20.87
CA GLY A 118 -22.61 31.62 -22.28
C GLY A 118 -22.66 33.16 -22.38
N SER A 119 -21.92 33.74 -23.31
CA SER A 119 -22.15 35.12 -23.76
C SER A 119 -22.49 35.04 -25.23
N PRO A 120 -23.74 35.35 -25.58
CA PRO A 120 -23.97 36.57 -26.38
C PRO A 120 -25.27 37.27 -25.92
N THR A 121 -25.45 38.59 -26.03
CA THR A 121 -25.61 39.32 -27.28
C THR A 121 -25.70 40.82 -26.97
N SER A 122 -25.16 41.65 -27.87
CA SER A 122 -25.21 43.11 -27.91
C SER A 122 -26.63 43.72 -27.82
N PHE A 123 -26.74 44.94 -27.25
CA PHE A 123 -27.70 45.94 -27.76
C PHE A 123 -27.24 47.38 -27.46
N SER A 124 -27.41 48.24 -28.47
CA SER A 124 -27.07 49.67 -28.53
C SER A 124 -27.75 50.56 -27.48
N GLY A 125 -27.07 51.67 -27.18
CA GLY A 125 -27.61 52.89 -26.56
C GLY A 125 -26.59 54.01 -26.65
#